data_AF-A0A2T0K074-F1
#
_entry.id   AF-A0A2T0K074-F1
#
_cell.length_a   1.000
_cell.length_b   1.000
_cell.length_c   1.000
_cell.angle_alpha   90.00
_cell.angle_beta   90.00
_cell.angle_gamma   90.00
#
_symmetry.space_group_name_H-M   'P 1'
#
loop_
_entity.id
_entity.type
_entity.pdbx_description
1 polymer ?
#
loop_
_entity_poly.entity_id
_entity_poly.type
_entity_poly.pdbx_seq_one_letter_code
_entity_poly.pdbx_strand_id
1 'polypeptide(L)'
;MGEPYATRRIPVQSIRGNDDEATSALRLLFYLGEVERQAEIFNEEIEDAIGSALREDDSVRVWRHLQAAMFAGIVVSRMVTLGPDPKPDGWPGTKSEGRKAAKMAAEWRVRELRRVLALPDSEDGTLIYKVKTLRDSLEHIDERMDLALYSTNVPSISDWYLSDGHFLGPAEDVDGNETLAGLRAFFPEGGVAIFHKTLFDVFLLDIDMLRLRHNAREAQAEISSTLTGRLPFGGGRLSRVPLTAGKRLNWWKEKKRDIWASMAPPVRPDGYIRLWMQVLDKE
;
A
#
# COMPACT_ATOMS: atom_id res chain seq x y z
N MET A 1 8.88 -49.46 -7.47
CA MET A 1 9.63 -48.26 -7.86
C MET A 1 8.93 -47.07 -7.25
N GLY A 2 9.52 -46.44 -6.24
CA GLY A 2 8.91 -45.26 -5.60
C GLY A 2 8.96 -44.07 -6.54
N GLU A 3 7.85 -43.35 -6.67
CA GLU A 3 7.82 -42.10 -7.42
C GLU A 3 8.87 -41.13 -6.85
N PRO A 4 9.67 -40.46 -7.70
CA PRO A 4 10.63 -39.48 -7.23
C PRO A 4 9.89 -38.34 -6.52
N TYR A 5 10.23 -38.09 -5.26
CA TYR A 5 9.68 -36.96 -4.51
C TYR A 5 9.96 -35.65 -5.26
N ALA A 6 8.92 -34.85 -5.48
CA ALA A 6 9.07 -33.52 -6.07
C ALA A 6 9.98 -32.65 -5.18
N THR A 7 11.14 -32.25 -5.70
CA THR A 7 12.08 -31.38 -5.01
C THR A 7 11.50 -29.97 -4.94
N ARG A 8 10.99 -29.56 -3.78
CA ARG A 8 10.56 -28.18 -3.53
C ARG A 8 11.74 -27.33 -3.08
N ARG A 9 11.93 -26.17 -3.72
CA ARG A 9 12.84 -25.11 -3.26
C ARG A 9 12.04 -24.01 -2.56
N ILE A 10 12.55 -23.52 -1.42
CA ILE A 10 11.96 -22.39 -0.69
C ILE A 10 13.06 -21.33 -0.56
N PRO A 11 12.85 -20.11 -1.08
CA PRO A 11 13.81 -19.04 -0.91
C PRO A 11 13.84 -18.63 0.57
N VAL A 12 15.03 -18.51 1.12
CA VAL A 12 15.26 -18.03 2.49
C VAL A 12 16.53 -17.20 2.50
N GLN A 13 16.59 -16.20 3.38
CA GLN A 13 17.73 -15.31 3.57
C GLN A 13 18.21 -15.43 5.02
N SER A 14 19.53 -15.45 5.22
CA SER A 14 20.08 -15.37 6.57
C SER A 14 19.93 -13.96 7.13
N ILE A 15 19.61 -13.87 8.42
CA ILE A 15 19.54 -12.60 9.17
C ILE A 15 20.59 -12.55 10.30
N ARG A 16 21.52 -13.50 10.31
CA ARG A 16 22.58 -13.63 11.31
C ARG A 16 23.91 -13.82 10.61
N GLY A 17 24.90 -13.02 11.00
CA GLY A 17 26.27 -13.10 10.53
C GLY A 17 27.19 -13.81 11.52
N ASN A 18 28.48 -13.84 11.20
CA ASN A 18 29.53 -14.37 12.08
C ASN A 18 29.85 -13.40 13.23
N ASP A 19 29.51 -12.13 13.07
CA ASP A 19 29.65 -11.05 14.04
C ASP A 19 28.42 -10.12 13.98
N ASP A 20 28.43 -9.07 14.82
CA ASP A 20 27.33 -8.12 14.95
C ASP A 20 27.20 -7.19 13.72
N GLU A 21 28.30 -6.89 13.04
CA GLU A 21 28.31 -6.05 11.84
C GLU A 21 27.65 -6.79 10.67
N ALA A 22 28.09 -8.01 10.38
CA ALA A 22 27.49 -8.88 9.38
C ALA A 22 26.02 -9.21 9.71
N THR A 23 25.68 -9.37 10.99
CA THR A 23 24.29 -9.55 11.42
C THR A 23 23.44 -8.30 11.11
N SER A 24 23.97 -7.11 11.39
CA SER A 24 23.30 -5.84 11.11
C SER A 24 23.12 -5.62 9.61
N ALA A 25 24.16 -5.89 8.81
CA ALA A 25 24.13 -5.86 7.36
C ALA A 25 23.08 -6.82 6.77
N LEU A 26 23.02 -8.06 7.24
CA LEU A 26 22.04 -9.06 6.79
C LEU A 26 20.59 -8.69 7.13
N ARG A 27 20.36 -8.11 8.31
CA ARG A 27 19.06 -7.56 8.68
C ARG A 27 18.68 -6.39 7.78
N LEU A 28 19.63 -5.51 7.50
CA LEU A 28 19.41 -4.36 6.62
C LEU A 28 19.05 -4.82 5.20
N LEU A 29 19.75 -5.83 4.66
CA LEU A 29 19.40 -6.44 3.37
C LEU A 29 17.95 -6.96 3.35
N PHE A 30 17.48 -7.56 4.45
CA PHE A 30 16.10 -8.06 4.52
C PHE A 30 15.08 -6.91 4.43
N TYR A 31 15.33 -5.80 5.11
CA TYR A 31 14.50 -4.62 5.01
C TYR A 31 14.58 -3.97 3.62
N LEU A 32 15.78 -3.85 3.05
CA LEU A 32 15.96 -3.27 1.71
C LEU A 32 15.24 -4.08 0.63
N GLY A 33 15.28 -5.42 0.70
CA GLY A 33 14.55 -6.27 -0.22
C GLY A 33 13.02 -6.12 -0.10
N GLU A 34 12.49 -5.78 1.07
CA GLU A 34 11.07 -5.46 1.21
C GLU A 34 10.74 -4.06 0.71
N VAL A 35 11.58 -3.05 0.99
CA VAL A 35 11.41 -1.70 0.43
C VAL A 35 11.41 -1.75 -1.10
N GLU A 36 12.34 -2.50 -1.69
CA GLU A 36 12.44 -2.67 -3.14
C GLU A 36 11.19 -3.32 -3.73
N ARG A 37 10.73 -4.44 -3.16
CA ARG A 37 9.49 -5.12 -3.61
C ARG A 37 8.27 -4.20 -3.52
N GLN A 38 8.12 -3.48 -2.41
CA GLN A 38 6.95 -2.61 -2.23
C GLN A 38 7.01 -1.39 -3.14
N ALA A 39 8.19 -0.83 -3.40
CA ALA A 39 8.36 0.24 -4.39
C ALA A 39 8.05 -0.26 -5.82
N GLU A 40 8.47 -1.48 -6.17
CA GLU A 40 8.12 -2.12 -7.44
C GLU A 40 6.61 -2.33 -7.60
N ILE A 41 5.94 -2.88 -6.59
CA ILE A 41 4.47 -3.02 -6.57
C ILE A 41 3.82 -1.65 -6.74
N PHE A 42 4.30 -0.62 -6.04
CA PHE A 42 3.76 0.73 -6.20
C PHE A 42 3.85 1.19 -7.66
N ASN A 43 5.05 1.13 -8.25
CA ASN A 43 5.28 1.64 -9.60
C ASN A 43 4.44 0.89 -10.66
N GLU A 44 4.44 -0.44 -10.61
CA GLU A 44 3.69 -1.27 -11.57
C GLU A 44 2.17 -1.04 -11.46
N GLU A 45 1.64 -0.95 -10.24
CA GLU A 45 0.21 -0.74 -10.03
C GLU A 45 -0.23 0.69 -10.41
N ILE A 46 0.63 1.71 -10.28
CA ILE A 46 0.35 3.05 -10.82
C ILE A 46 0.31 3.04 -12.35
N GLU A 47 1.27 2.37 -13.00
CA GLU A 47 1.27 2.22 -14.46
C GLU A 47 -0.01 1.52 -14.95
N ASP A 48 -0.42 0.42 -14.29
CA ASP A 48 -1.65 -0.30 -14.59
C ASP A 48 -2.92 0.54 -14.34
N ALA A 49 -2.93 1.35 -13.27
CA ALA A 49 -4.03 2.27 -12.98
C ALA A 49 -4.20 3.31 -14.09
N ILE A 50 -3.11 3.95 -14.50
CA ILE A 50 -3.13 4.95 -15.60
C ILE A 50 -3.52 4.28 -16.91
N GLY A 51 -2.94 3.12 -17.21
CA GLY A 51 -3.24 2.35 -18.42
C GLY A 51 -4.71 1.95 -18.50
N SER A 52 -5.30 1.53 -17.37
CA SER A 52 -6.74 1.19 -17.28
C SER A 52 -7.63 2.42 -17.45
N ALA A 53 -7.24 3.57 -16.90
CA ALA A 53 -8.00 4.80 -17.01
C ALA A 53 -8.03 5.33 -18.45
N LEU A 54 -6.87 5.39 -19.11
CA LEU A 54 -6.75 6.00 -20.44
C LEU A 54 -7.25 5.11 -21.59
N ARG A 55 -7.29 3.79 -21.41
CA ARG A 55 -7.64 2.84 -22.51
C ARG A 55 -8.99 2.17 -22.35
N GLU A 56 -9.38 1.86 -21.12
CA GLU A 56 -10.54 1.01 -20.84
C GLU A 56 -11.68 1.78 -20.15
N ASP A 57 -11.40 2.98 -19.62
CA ASP A 57 -12.31 3.75 -18.74
C ASP A 57 -12.92 2.89 -17.61
N ASP A 58 -12.17 1.88 -17.15
CA ASP A 58 -12.62 0.94 -16.14
C ASP A 58 -12.32 1.49 -14.74
N SER A 59 -13.20 2.38 -14.27
CA SER A 59 -13.09 3.01 -12.95
C SER A 59 -12.87 2.05 -11.78
N VAL A 60 -13.42 0.82 -11.84
CA VAL A 60 -13.26 -0.19 -10.79
C VAL A 60 -11.87 -0.79 -10.83
N ARG A 61 -11.38 -1.11 -12.03
CA ARG A 61 -10.03 -1.61 -12.23
C ARG A 61 -8.98 -0.57 -11.85
N VAL A 62 -9.17 0.70 -12.25
CA VAL A 62 -8.30 1.81 -11.85
C VAL A 62 -8.23 1.91 -10.33
N TRP A 63 -9.39 1.90 -9.66
CA TRP A 63 -9.45 1.99 -8.21
C TRP A 63 -8.72 0.83 -7.52
N ARG A 64 -8.89 -0.41 -8.01
CA ARG A 64 -8.18 -1.59 -7.49
C ARG A 64 -6.66 -1.40 -7.53
N HIS A 65 -6.13 -0.95 -8.66
CA HIS A 65 -4.70 -0.76 -8.86
C HIS A 65 -4.17 0.39 -7.97
N LEU A 66 -4.90 1.50 -7.89
CA LEU A 66 -4.55 2.60 -6.97
C LEU A 66 -4.54 2.14 -5.51
N GLN A 67 -5.51 1.33 -5.06
CA GLN A 67 -5.49 0.81 -3.70
C GLN A 67 -4.27 -0.07 -3.42
N ALA A 68 -3.88 -0.92 -4.37
CA ALA A 68 -2.68 -1.74 -4.25
C ALA A 68 -1.41 -0.89 -4.15
N ALA A 69 -1.27 0.10 -5.04
CA ALA A 69 -0.17 1.05 -5.01
C ALA A 69 -0.11 1.80 -3.68
N MET A 70 -1.22 2.43 -3.24
CA MET A 70 -1.25 3.19 -2.00
C MET A 70 -0.90 2.33 -0.78
N PHE A 71 -1.36 1.07 -0.74
CA PHE A 71 -1.00 0.15 0.34
C PHE A 71 0.49 -0.16 0.36
N ALA A 72 1.09 -0.46 -0.79
CA ALA A 72 2.53 -0.67 -0.91
C ALA A 72 3.31 0.58 -0.44
N GLY A 73 2.84 1.77 -0.81
CA GLY A 73 3.42 3.02 -0.36
C GLY A 73 3.33 3.25 1.15
N ILE A 74 2.21 2.87 1.76
CA ILE A 74 2.03 2.90 3.22
C ILE A 74 3.02 1.95 3.91
N VAL A 75 3.27 0.76 3.34
CA VAL A 75 4.26 -0.18 3.87
C VAL A 75 5.65 0.44 3.87
N VAL A 76 6.10 0.99 2.73
CA VAL A 76 7.42 1.67 2.63
C VAL A 76 7.49 2.83 3.63
N SER A 77 6.48 3.69 3.66
CA SER A 77 6.40 4.82 4.58
C SER A 77 6.60 4.39 6.04
N ARG A 78 5.94 3.31 6.47
CA ARG A 78 6.07 2.75 7.84
C ARG A 78 7.43 2.13 8.13
N MET A 79 8.15 1.68 7.12
CA MET A 79 9.52 1.19 7.30
C MET A 79 10.50 2.33 7.56
N VAL A 80 10.30 3.48 6.91
CA VAL A 80 11.22 4.63 6.93
C VAL A 80 10.76 5.80 7.81
N THR A 81 9.65 5.66 8.54
CA THR A 81 9.16 6.64 9.53
C THR A 81 8.96 6.01 10.90
N LEU A 82 9.04 6.85 11.93
CA LEU A 82 8.60 6.48 13.27
C LEU A 82 7.09 6.73 13.36
N GLY A 83 6.31 5.65 13.24
CA GLY A 83 4.87 5.68 13.50
C GLY A 83 4.53 5.78 14.99
N PRO A 84 3.24 5.66 15.37
CA PRO A 84 2.83 5.57 16.77
C PRO A 84 3.51 4.38 17.47
N ASP A 85 3.62 4.47 18.79
CA ASP A 85 4.34 3.52 19.64
C ASP A 85 4.05 2.06 19.24
N PRO A 86 5.10 1.23 19.01
CA PRO A 86 4.90 -0.14 18.56
C PRO A 86 4.13 -0.96 19.60
N LYS A 87 3.19 -1.77 19.11
CA LYS A 87 2.51 -2.78 19.95
C LYS A 87 3.51 -3.88 20.29
N PRO A 88 3.70 -4.25 21.56
CA PRO A 88 4.73 -5.20 21.99
C PRO A 88 4.35 -6.67 21.75
N ASP A 89 3.30 -6.96 20.98
CA ASP A 89 2.83 -8.32 20.75
C ASP A 89 3.95 -9.17 20.12
N GLY A 90 4.30 -10.27 20.78
CA GLY A 90 5.38 -11.17 20.33
C GLY A 90 6.81 -10.71 20.68
N TRP A 91 7.00 -9.57 21.36
CA TRP A 91 8.31 -9.15 21.86
C TRP A 91 8.66 -9.86 23.18
N PRO A 92 9.93 -10.23 23.41
CA PRO A 92 10.35 -10.84 24.66
C PRO A 92 10.33 -9.82 25.82
N GLY A 93 10.08 -10.31 27.04
CA GLY A 93 10.09 -9.51 28.27
C GLY A 93 8.70 -9.07 28.75
N THR A 94 8.67 -8.24 29.79
CA THR A 94 7.44 -7.57 30.25
C THR A 94 6.92 -6.59 29.20
N LYS A 95 5.65 -6.17 29.30
CA LYS A 95 5.04 -5.21 28.35
C LYS A 95 5.86 -3.93 28.16
N SER A 96 6.51 -3.45 29.23
CA SER A 96 7.37 -2.26 29.21
C SER A 96 8.69 -2.53 28.49
N GLU A 97 9.36 -3.64 28.82
CA GLU A 97 10.61 -4.05 28.18
C GLU A 97 10.41 -4.35 26.70
N GLY A 98 9.34 -5.07 26.35
CA GLY A 98 8.99 -5.36 24.97
C GLY A 98 8.69 -4.10 24.16
N ARG A 99 7.98 -3.11 24.74
CA ARG A 99 7.76 -1.82 24.08
C ARG A 99 9.06 -1.05 23.86
N LYS A 100 9.95 -1.02 24.87
CA LYS A 100 11.27 -0.38 24.75
C LYS A 100 12.11 -1.05 23.66
N ALA A 101 12.16 -2.38 23.64
CA ALA A 101 12.89 -3.14 22.63
C ALA A 101 12.33 -2.91 21.21
N ALA A 102 11.00 -2.90 21.07
CA ALA A 102 10.34 -2.62 19.80
C ALA A 102 10.64 -1.21 19.29
N LYS A 103 10.61 -0.21 20.18
CA LYS A 103 10.95 1.18 19.85
C LYS A 103 12.41 1.31 19.41
N MET A 104 13.36 0.76 20.17
CA MET A 104 14.78 0.77 19.81
C MET A 104 15.05 0.10 18.45
N ALA A 105 14.37 -1.01 18.16
CA ALA A 105 14.49 -1.69 16.87
C ALA A 105 13.93 -0.85 15.71
N ALA A 106 12.81 -0.16 15.93
CA ALA A 106 12.23 0.74 14.94
C ALA A 106 13.12 1.96 14.68
N GLU A 107 13.66 2.58 15.73
CA GLU A 107 14.60 3.70 15.63
C GLU A 107 15.87 3.30 14.87
N TRP A 108 16.45 2.14 15.18
CA TRP A 108 17.58 1.60 14.44
C TRP A 108 17.24 1.40 12.97
N ARG A 109 16.12 0.73 12.66
CA ARG A 109 15.69 0.46 11.29
C ARG A 109 15.52 1.76 10.50
N VAL A 110 14.79 2.72 11.05
CA VAL A 110 14.49 4.00 10.38
C VAL A 110 15.78 4.76 10.10
N ARG A 111 16.67 4.87 11.09
CA ARG A 111 17.96 5.55 10.92
C ARG A 111 18.82 4.90 9.83
N GLU A 112 18.98 3.58 9.88
CA GLU A 112 19.82 2.89 8.89
C GLU A 112 19.21 2.94 7.49
N LEU A 113 17.89 2.73 7.36
CA LEU A 113 17.22 2.81 6.06
C LEU A 113 17.30 4.22 5.47
N ARG A 114 17.03 5.27 6.25
CA ARG A 114 17.15 6.65 5.73
C ARG A 114 18.56 6.95 5.25
N ARG A 115 19.58 6.51 6.00
CA ARG A 115 20.99 6.68 5.64
C ARG A 115 21.32 5.98 4.33
N VAL A 116 21.04 4.68 4.19
CA VAL A 116 21.44 3.92 2.98
C VAL A 116 20.58 4.20 1.77
N LEU A 117 19.32 4.61 1.96
CA LEU A 117 18.43 5.01 0.87
C LEU A 117 18.61 6.49 0.48
N ALA A 118 19.54 7.21 1.14
CA ALA A 118 19.79 8.64 0.97
C ALA A 118 18.51 9.49 1.07
N LEU A 119 17.63 9.15 2.01
CA LEU A 119 16.38 9.87 2.22
C LEU A 119 16.61 11.19 2.95
N PRO A 120 15.83 12.25 2.64
CA PRO A 120 15.92 13.52 3.35
C PRO A 120 15.63 13.36 4.84
N ASP A 121 16.38 14.09 5.68
CA ASP A 121 16.14 14.15 7.12
C ASP A 121 14.82 14.88 7.45
N SER A 122 14.48 15.90 6.65
CA SER A 122 13.23 16.65 6.80
C SER A 122 12.04 15.81 6.35
N GLU A 123 11.04 15.70 7.23
CA GLU A 123 9.74 15.11 6.85
C GLU A 123 8.90 16.08 6.01
N ASP A 124 9.20 17.37 6.10
CA ASP A 124 8.49 18.41 5.39
C ASP A 124 8.86 18.40 3.90
N GLY A 125 7.86 18.12 3.08
CA GLY A 125 7.96 18.12 1.61
C GLY A 125 8.25 16.77 0.98
N THR A 126 8.74 15.79 1.74
CA THR A 126 9.04 14.45 1.21
C THR A 126 7.77 13.58 1.18
N LEU A 127 7.28 13.24 -0.01
CA LEU A 127 5.98 12.58 -0.18
C LEU A 127 5.91 11.21 0.48
N ILE A 128 7.00 10.45 0.45
CA ILE A 128 7.04 9.10 1.05
C ILE A 128 6.68 9.09 2.55
N TYR A 129 6.98 10.18 3.28
CA TYR A 129 6.64 10.28 4.70
C TYR A 129 5.20 10.72 4.94
N LYS A 130 4.59 11.37 3.94
CA LYS A 130 3.20 11.85 3.98
C LYS A 130 2.21 10.78 3.59
N VAL A 131 2.62 9.68 2.95
CA VAL A 131 1.73 8.56 2.59
C VAL A 131 0.96 7.99 3.79
N LYS A 132 1.43 8.18 5.04
CA LYS A 132 0.64 7.85 6.23
C LYS A 132 -0.75 8.52 6.28
N THR A 133 -0.91 9.72 5.73
CA THR A 133 -2.22 10.41 5.69
C THR A 133 -3.18 9.80 4.66
N LEU A 134 -2.65 9.10 3.64
CA LEU A 134 -3.44 8.25 2.75
C LEU A 134 -4.06 7.09 3.50
N ARG A 135 -3.29 6.46 4.40
CA ARG A 135 -3.78 5.32 5.20
C ARG A 135 -5.02 5.69 5.99
N ASP A 136 -4.93 6.77 6.78
CA ASP A 136 -6.07 7.25 7.57
C ASP A 136 -7.25 7.56 6.64
N SER A 137 -6.94 8.01 5.43
CA SER A 137 -7.95 8.28 4.41
C SER A 137 -8.63 7.08 3.77
N LEU A 138 -7.95 5.95 3.74
CA LEU A 138 -8.47 4.69 3.23
C LEU A 138 -9.15 3.87 4.33
N GLU A 139 -8.65 3.94 5.58
CA GLU A 139 -9.16 3.17 6.71
C GLU A 139 -10.50 3.71 7.27
N HIS A 140 -10.71 5.02 7.27
CA HIS A 140 -11.89 5.68 7.85
C HIS A 140 -12.90 6.14 6.78
N ILE A 141 -13.06 5.36 5.70
CA ILE A 141 -13.98 5.73 4.61
C ILE A 141 -15.44 5.64 5.04
N ASP A 142 -15.77 4.72 5.94
CA ASP A 142 -17.10 4.57 6.55
C ASP A 142 -17.51 5.82 7.32
N GLU A 143 -16.66 6.30 8.24
CA GLU A 143 -16.90 7.53 9.01
C GLU A 143 -17.10 8.75 8.10
N ARG A 144 -16.38 8.80 6.97
CA ARG A 144 -16.50 9.88 5.98
C ARG A 144 -17.78 9.81 5.18
N MET A 145 -18.21 8.59 4.82
CA MET A 145 -19.51 8.38 4.20
C MET A 145 -20.63 8.77 5.16
N ASP A 146 -20.55 8.33 6.42
CA ASP A 146 -21.51 8.68 7.46
C ASP A 146 -21.58 10.19 7.67
N LEU A 147 -20.43 10.87 7.76
CA LEU A 147 -20.37 12.32 7.89
C LEU A 147 -21.00 13.03 6.69
N ALA A 148 -20.71 12.57 5.48
CA ALA A 148 -21.23 13.19 4.28
C ALA A 148 -22.74 12.95 4.09
N LEU A 149 -23.25 11.81 4.53
CA LEU A 149 -24.68 11.46 4.49
C LEU A 149 -25.46 12.07 5.67
N TYR A 150 -24.81 12.34 6.80
CA TYR A 150 -25.42 13.01 7.95
C TYR A 150 -25.73 14.49 7.65
N SER A 151 -24.90 15.14 6.82
CA SER A 151 -25.15 16.52 6.40
C SER A 151 -26.44 16.61 5.58
N THR A 152 -27.48 17.23 6.15
CA THR A 152 -28.82 17.35 5.55
C THR A 152 -28.86 18.15 4.25
N ASN A 153 -27.75 18.81 3.89
CA ASN A 153 -27.65 19.73 2.76
C ASN A 153 -26.89 19.17 1.56
N VAL A 154 -26.51 17.88 1.55
CA VAL A 154 -25.81 17.26 0.41
C VAL A 154 -26.82 16.52 -0.49
N PRO A 155 -27.27 17.12 -1.61
CA PRO A 155 -28.28 16.50 -2.48
C PRO A 155 -27.70 15.36 -3.34
N SER A 156 -26.38 15.30 -3.52
CA SER A 156 -25.69 14.30 -4.32
C SER A 156 -24.23 14.19 -3.89
N ILE A 157 -23.68 12.97 -3.94
CA ILE A 157 -22.30 12.68 -3.57
C ILE A 157 -21.73 11.60 -4.50
N SER A 158 -20.47 11.77 -4.91
CA SER A 158 -19.70 10.70 -5.56
C SER A 158 -18.74 10.06 -4.57
N ASP A 159 -18.81 8.75 -4.40
CA ASP A 159 -17.87 8.02 -3.54
C ASP A 159 -16.48 7.90 -4.20
N TRP A 160 -16.43 7.76 -5.53
CA TRP A 160 -15.23 7.70 -6.36
C TRP A 160 -15.55 8.09 -7.82
N TYR A 161 -14.62 8.73 -8.52
CA TYR A 161 -14.72 8.97 -9.96
C TYR A 161 -13.34 9.23 -10.61
N LEU A 162 -13.27 9.05 -11.92
CA LEU A 162 -12.14 9.52 -12.74
C LEU A 162 -12.42 10.97 -13.14
N SER A 163 -11.46 11.84 -12.89
CA SER A 163 -11.51 13.26 -13.22
C SER A 163 -10.82 13.51 -14.56
N ASP A 164 -11.32 14.49 -15.29
CA ASP A 164 -10.76 15.06 -16.52
C ASP A 164 -9.95 16.34 -16.26
N GLY A 165 -9.58 16.58 -15.00
CA GLY A 165 -8.93 17.82 -14.54
C GLY A 165 -9.85 18.69 -13.68
N HIS A 166 -11.15 18.40 -13.65
CA HIS A 166 -12.10 19.05 -12.77
C HIS A 166 -12.47 18.18 -11.56
N PHE A 167 -12.51 18.77 -10.37
CA PHE A 167 -12.89 18.09 -9.14
C PHE A 167 -14.23 18.61 -8.60
N LEU A 168 -15.07 17.70 -8.12
CA LEU A 168 -16.38 17.99 -7.53
C LEU A 168 -16.24 18.78 -6.22
N GLY A 169 -16.57 20.08 -6.28
CA GLY A 169 -16.75 20.95 -5.12
C GLY A 169 -18.23 21.07 -4.70
N PRO A 170 -18.51 21.56 -3.48
CA PRO A 170 -19.88 21.89 -3.07
C PRO A 170 -20.45 23.03 -3.96
N ALA A 171 -21.75 22.98 -4.23
CA ALA A 171 -22.44 23.99 -5.05
C ALA A 171 -22.56 25.35 -4.34
N GLU A 172 -22.62 25.37 -3.01
CA GLU A 172 -22.68 26.58 -2.20
C GLU A 172 -21.89 26.41 -0.90
N ASP A 173 -21.09 27.43 -0.58
CA ASP A 173 -20.27 27.56 0.63
C ASP A 173 -21.17 27.89 1.82
N VAL A 174 -22.01 26.94 2.25
CA VAL A 174 -22.84 27.10 3.44
C VAL A 174 -21.93 26.90 4.66
N ASP A 175 -21.50 28.01 5.23
CA ASP A 175 -20.73 28.16 6.48
C ASP A 175 -19.20 27.97 6.43
N GLY A 176 -18.56 28.06 5.26
CA GLY A 176 -17.08 28.07 5.16
C GLY A 176 -16.39 26.78 5.62
N ASN A 177 -17.18 25.72 5.80
CA ASN A 177 -16.67 24.36 5.93
C ASN A 177 -16.75 23.71 4.55
N GLU A 178 -15.65 23.79 3.80
CA GLU A 178 -15.45 23.11 2.52
C GLU A 178 -15.90 21.65 2.63
N THR A 179 -17.10 21.33 2.14
CA THR A 179 -17.63 19.96 2.16
C THR A 179 -17.58 19.47 0.71
N LEU A 180 -16.60 18.64 0.38
CA LEU A 180 -16.41 18.15 -1.00
C LEU A 180 -17.61 17.30 -1.46
N ALA A 181 -18.09 17.53 -2.68
CA ALA A 181 -19.14 16.73 -3.31
C ALA A 181 -18.62 15.36 -3.84
N GLY A 182 -17.31 15.14 -3.78
CA GLY A 182 -16.66 13.85 -4.03
C GLY A 182 -15.79 13.41 -2.86
N LEU A 183 -15.93 12.14 -2.45
CA LEU A 183 -15.09 11.57 -1.38
C LEU A 183 -13.71 11.17 -1.87
N ARG A 184 -13.61 10.72 -3.13
CA ARG A 184 -12.35 10.29 -3.72
C ARG A 184 -12.38 10.57 -5.22
N ALA A 185 -11.25 10.95 -5.79
CA ALA A 185 -11.12 11.18 -7.22
C ALA A 185 -9.71 10.84 -7.70
N PHE A 186 -9.55 10.52 -8.98
CA PHE A 186 -8.24 10.44 -9.60
C PHE A 186 -8.27 11.12 -10.96
N PHE A 187 -7.36 12.07 -11.16
CA PHE A 187 -7.08 12.72 -12.42
C PHE A 187 -5.84 12.04 -13.03
N PRO A 188 -6.01 11.11 -13.99
CA PRO A 188 -4.90 10.30 -14.48
C PRO A 188 -3.86 11.12 -15.23
N GLU A 189 -4.29 12.08 -16.06
CA GLU A 189 -3.37 12.88 -16.88
C GLU A 189 -2.50 13.82 -16.03
N GLY A 190 -3.07 14.37 -14.95
CA GLY A 190 -2.31 15.18 -13.99
C GLY A 190 -1.61 14.36 -12.90
N GLY A 191 -1.84 13.05 -12.81
CA GLY A 191 -1.26 12.21 -11.76
C GLY A 191 -1.72 12.58 -10.35
N VAL A 192 -2.93 13.10 -10.20
CA VAL A 192 -3.44 13.60 -8.92
C VAL A 192 -4.53 12.69 -8.38
N ALA A 193 -4.36 12.19 -7.17
CA ALA A 193 -5.41 11.50 -6.42
C ALA A 193 -5.91 12.38 -5.27
N ILE A 194 -7.21 12.45 -5.11
CA ILE A 194 -7.86 13.14 -4.00
C ILE A 194 -8.54 12.10 -3.11
N PHE A 195 -8.27 12.19 -1.81
CA PHE A 195 -8.94 11.42 -0.78
C PHE A 195 -9.51 12.38 0.26
N HIS A 196 -10.82 12.56 0.25
CA HIS A 196 -11.50 13.61 0.97
C HIS A 196 -10.80 14.95 0.68
N LYS A 197 -10.32 15.68 1.69
CA LYS A 197 -9.65 16.99 1.51
C LYS A 197 -8.17 16.90 1.13
N THR A 198 -7.61 15.70 1.04
CA THR A 198 -6.17 15.55 0.84
C THR A 198 -5.85 15.23 -0.61
N LEU A 199 -5.08 16.12 -1.23
CA LEU A 199 -4.52 15.96 -2.56
C LEU A 199 -3.17 15.24 -2.47
N PHE A 200 -2.98 14.25 -3.33
CA PHE A 200 -1.74 13.50 -3.46
C PHE A 200 -1.26 13.52 -4.89
N ASP A 201 -0.01 13.97 -5.06
CA ASP A 201 0.72 13.86 -6.31
C ASP A 201 1.27 12.43 -6.43
N VAL A 202 0.58 11.63 -7.22
CA VAL A 202 0.90 10.22 -7.45
C VAL A 202 2.12 10.08 -8.35
N PHE A 203 2.34 11.01 -9.28
CA PHE A 203 3.51 10.97 -10.17
C PHE A 203 4.80 11.28 -9.41
N LEU A 204 4.81 12.32 -8.58
CA LEU A 204 5.99 12.59 -7.75
C LEU A 204 6.26 11.45 -6.77
N LEU A 205 5.21 10.85 -6.19
CA LEU A 205 5.37 9.68 -5.34
C LEU A 205 5.89 8.46 -6.12
N ASP A 206 5.43 8.24 -7.35
CA ASP A 206 5.92 7.19 -8.25
C ASP A 206 7.42 7.36 -8.56
N ILE A 207 7.85 8.58 -8.88
CA ILE A 207 9.26 8.91 -9.08
C ILE A 207 10.08 8.70 -7.80
N ASP A 208 9.56 9.10 -6.64
CA ASP A 208 10.21 8.85 -5.35
C ASP A 208 10.34 7.34 -5.07
N MET A 209 9.34 6.53 -5.41
CA MET A 209 9.40 5.08 -5.32
C MET A 209 10.42 4.47 -6.28
N LEU A 210 10.51 5.00 -7.50
CA LEU A 210 11.50 4.53 -8.47
C LEU A 210 12.93 4.83 -7.99
N ARG A 211 13.16 6.01 -7.41
CA ARG A 211 14.44 6.38 -6.77
C ARG A 211 14.74 5.47 -5.58
N LEU A 212 13.76 5.22 -4.72
CA LEU A 212 13.88 4.31 -3.59
C LEU A 212 14.26 2.90 -4.04
N ARG A 213 13.61 2.38 -5.08
CA ARG A 213 13.91 1.08 -5.68
C ARG A 213 15.35 1.02 -6.19
N HIS A 214 15.79 2.06 -6.90
CA HIS A 214 17.17 2.17 -7.38
C HIS A 214 18.17 2.18 -6.22
N ASN A 215 18.02 3.09 -5.26
CA ASN A 215 18.92 3.21 -4.11
C ASN A 215 18.92 1.93 -3.26
N ALA A 216 17.78 1.26 -3.11
CA ALA A 216 17.70 -0.02 -2.41
C ALA A 216 18.50 -1.11 -3.12
N ARG A 217 18.53 -1.14 -4.46
CA ARG A 217 19.35 -2.10 -5.23
C ARG A 217 20.83 -1.80 -5.12
N GLU A 218 21.23 -0.53 -5.20
CA GLU A 218 22.62 -0.13 -5.01
C GLU A 218 23.13 -0.47 -3.61
N ALA A 219 22.36 -0.09 -2.57
CA ALA A 219 22.69 -0.42 -1.19
C ALA A 219 22.74 -1.94 -0.95
N GLN A 220 21.83 -2.71 -1.56
CA GLN A 220 21.88 -4.18 -1.48
C GLN A 220 23.15 -4.74 -2.12
N ALA A 221 23.55 -4.24 -3.28
CA ALA A 221 24.77 -4.67 -3.96
C ALA A 221 26.03 -4.32 -3.14
N GLU A 222 26.10 -3.09 -2.62
CA GLU A 222 27.19 -2.63 -1.76
C GLU A 222 27.31 -3.51 -0.50
N ILE A 223 26.22 -3.65 0.27
CA ILE A 223 26.21 -4.46 1.49
C ILE A 223 26.52 -5.93 1.19
N SER A 224 25.98 -6.48 0.09
CA SER A 224 26.27 -7.87 -0.27
C SER A 224 27.75 -8.09 -0.62
N SER A 225 28.42 -7.07 -1.16
CA SER A 225 29.85 -7.14 -1.48
C SER A 225 30.77 -7.15 -0.25
N THR A 226 30.31 -6.59 0.88
CA THR A 226 31.07 -6.57 2.14
C THR A 226 30.89 -7.84 2.96
N LEU A 227 29.82 -8.60 2.71
CA LEU A 227 29.56 -9.87 3.37
C LEU A 227 30.51 -10.95 2.85
N THR A 228 31.47 -11.34 3.68
CA THR A 228 32.48 -12.36 3.36
C THR A 228 32.33 -13.62 4.22
N GLY A 229 32.85 -14.73 3.69
CA GLY A 229 32.89 -16.01 4.40
C GLY A 229 31.56 -16.76 4.42
N ARG A 230 31.52 -17.85 5.20
CA ARG A 230 30.33 -18.68 5.33
C ARG A 230 29.36 -18.02 6.29
N LEU A 231 28.20 -17.60 5.80
CA LEU A 231 27.14 -17.08 6.65
C LEU A 231 26.40 -18.23 7.35
N PRO A 232 26.11 -18.12 8.65
CA PRO A 232 25.36 -19.15 9.34
C PRO A 232 23.96 -19.21 8.74
N PHE A 233 23.58 -20.41 8.32
CA PHE A 233 22.27 -20.71 7.78
C PHE A 233 21.55 -21.61 8.78
N GLY A 234 20.45 -21.12 9.34
CA GLY A 234 19.71 -21.81 10.41
C GLY A 234 18.73 -22.87 9.89
N GLY A 235 18.41 -23.84 10.74
CA GLY A 235 17.37 -24.83 10.48
C GLY A 235 15.96 -24.24 10.65
N GLY A 236 15.06 -24.55 9.72
CA GLY A 236 13.64 -24.27 9.82
C GLY A 236 12.84 -25.56 9.97
N ARG A 237 11.77 -25.55 10.77
CA ARG A 237 10.80 -26.67 10.79
C ARG A 237 9.68 -26.37 9.81
N LEU A 238 9.56 -27.19 8.78
CA LEU A 238 8.36 -27.18 7.94
C LEU A 238 7.22 -27.84 8.71
N SER A 239 6.21 -27.04 9.03
CA SER A 239 4.96 -27.54 9.59
C SER A 239 4.01 -27.86 8.45
N ARG A 240 3.52 -29.10 8.39
CA ARG A 240 2.52 -29.49 7.38
C ARG A 240 1.16 -28.91 7.80
N VAL A 241 0.59 -28.06 6.95
CA VAL A 241 -0.83 -27.69 7.08
C VAL A 241 -1.67 -28.95 6.85
N PRO A 242 -2.72 -29.22 7.66
CA PRO A 242 -3.55 -30.42 7.50
C PRO A 242 -4.01 -30.65 6.06
N LEU A 243 -3.96 -31.91 5.60
CA LEU A 243 -4.24 -32.33 4.22
C LEU A 243 -5.69 -32.07 3.74
N THR A 244 -6.58 -31.62 4.63
CA THR A 244 -7.92 -31.16 4.26
C THR A 244 -7.90 -29.91 3.38
N ALA A 245 -6.74 -29.26 3.20
CA ALA A 245 -6.57 -28.08 2.34
C ALA A 245 -6.91 -28.32 0.85
N GLY A 246 -6.67 -29.50 0.29
CA GLY A 246 -7.01 -29.79 -1.11
C GLY A 246 -8.52 -29.83 -1.36
N LYS A 247 -9.28 -30.44 -0.44
CA LYS A 247 -10.75 -30.39 -0.44
C LYS A 247 -11.27 -28.96 -0.25
N ARG A 248 -10.56 -28.15 0.54
CA ARG A 248 -10.89 -26.74 0.78
C ARG A 248 -10.73 -25.87 -0.48
N LEU A 249 -9.74 -26.11 -1.33
CA LEU A 249 -9.58 -25.37 -2.59
C LEU A 249 -10.73 -25.66 -3.57
N ASN A 250 -11.06 -26.94 -3.75
CA ASN A 250 -12.16 -27.32 -4.65
C ASN A 250 -13.51 -26.80 -4.12
N TRP A 251 -13.76 -26.97 -2.83
CA TRP A 251 -14.92 -26.37 -2.17
C TRP A 251 -14.98 -24.85 -2.35
N TRP A 252 -13.85 -24.14 -2.21
CA TRP A 252 -13.82 -22.68 -2.41
C TRP A 252 -14.12 -22.30 -3.85
N LYS A 253 -13.54 -23.00 -4.84
CA LYS A 253 -13.83 -22.77 -6.27
C LYS A 253 -15.31 -23.01 -6.60
N GLU A 254 -15.86 -24.11 -6.10
CA GLU A 254 -17.26 -24.47 -6.27
C GLU A 254 -18.16 -23.43 -5.61
N LYS A 255 -17.94 -23.10 -4.33
CA LYS A 255 -18.73 -22.07 -3.63
C LYS A 255 -18.64 -20.71 -4.28
N LYS A 256 -17.46 -20.30 -4.74
CA LYS A 256 -17.31 -19.03 -5.46
C LYS A 256 -18.13 -19.03 -6.75
N ARG A 257 -18.09 -20.12 -7.52
CA ARG A 257 -18.90 -20.28 -8.73
C ARG A 257 -20.39 -20.28 -8.43
N ASP A 258 -20.84 -21.00 -7.40
CA ASP A 258 -22.24 -21.05 -6.99
C ASP A 258 -22.74 -19.66 -6.59
N ILE A 259 -21.96 -18.95 -5.75
CA ILE A 259 -22.28 -17.58 -5.34
C ILE A 259 -22.34 -16.68 -6.57
N TRP A 260 -21.33 -16.69 -7.45
CA TRP A 260 -21.33 -15.89 -8.68
C TRP A 260 -22.51 -16.20 -9.60
N ALA A 261 -22.90 -17.46 -9.74
CA ALA A 261 -24.07 -17.85 -10.53
C ALA A 261 -25.40 -17.39 -9.90
N SER A 262 -25.44 -17.27 -8.57
CA SER A 262 -26.61 -16.77 -7.82
C SER A 262 -26.62 -15.27 -7.56
N MET A 263 -25.49 -14.58 -7.78
CA MET A 263 -25.38 -13.15 -7.56
C MET A 263 -26.35 -12.48 -8.52
N ALA A 264 -27.19 -11.60 -7.97
CA ALA A 264 -27.91 -10.66 -8.80
C ALA A 264 -26.91 -9.93 -9.70
N PRO A 265 -27.29 -9.60 -10.95
CA PRO A 265 -26.46 -8.73 -11.76
C PRO A 265 -26.12 -7.47 -10.95
N PRO A 266 -24.95 -6.86 -11.18
CA PRO A 266 -24.60 -5.61 -10.50
C PRO A 266 -25.79 -4.67 -10.61
N VAL A 267 -26.27 -4.18 -9.46
CA VAL A 267 -27.31 -3.15 -9.47
C VAL A 267 -26.69 -1.99 -10.23
N ARG A 268 -27.15 -1.79 -11.45
CA ARG A 268 -26.92 -0.55 -12.17
C ARG A 268 -28.08 0.31 -11.68
N PRO A 269 -27.88 1.20 -10.69
CA PRO A 269 -28.88 2.21 -10.43
C PRO A 269 -29.06 2.89 -11.77
N ASP A 270 -30.22 2.67 -12.39
CA ASP A 270 -30.57 3.29 -13.64
C ASP A 270 -30.72 4.81 -13.39
N GLY A 271 -30.93 5.57 -14.45
CA GLY A 271 -30.94 7.04 -14.40
C GLY A 271 -31.88 7.66 -13.36
N TYR A 272 -32.77 6.88 -12.73
CA TYR A 272 -33.65 7.32 -11.65
C TYR A 272 -32.95 7.45 -10.28
N ILE A 273 -31.88 6.67 -10.03
CA ILE A 273 -31.12 6.72 -8.77
C ILE A 273 -29.72 7.30 -9.00
N ARG A 274 -29.12 7.05 -10.16
CA ARG A 274 -27.81 7.62 -10.53
C ARG A 274 -27.98 8.70 -11.58
N LEU A 275 -27.76 9.93 -11.18
CA LEU A 275 -27.67 11.05 -12.10
C LEU A 275 -26.23 11.18 -12.60
N TRP A 276 -26.06 11.44 -13.88
CA TRP A 276 -24.77 11.83 -14.45
C TRP A 276 -24.71 13.36 -14.45
N MET A 277 -23.69 13.92 -13.81
CA MET A 277 -23.43 15.34 -13.94
C MET A 277 -22.78 15.56 -15.31
N GLN A 278 -23.54 16.13 -16.25
CA GLN A 278 -23.00 16.57 -17.53
C GLN A 278 -22.52 18.02 -17.37
N VAL A 279 -21.22 18.22 -17.53
CA VAL A 279 -20.61 19.56 -17.55
C VAL A 279 -20.53 20.01 -19.00
N LEU A 280 -20.97 21.24 -19.27
CA LEU A 280 -20.81 21.90 -20.58
C LEU A 280 -19.74 22.96 -20.43
N ASP A 281 -18.59 22.75 -21.05
CA ASP A 281 -17.53 23.76 -21.09
C ASP A 281 -17.97 24.91 -22.00
N LYS A 282 -17.80 26.15 -21.52
CA LYS A 282 -17.83 27.33 -22.38
C LYS A 282 -16.43 27.47 -22.98
N GLU A 283 -16.35 27.39 -24.31
CA GLU A 283 -15.17 27.84 -25.07
C GLU A 283 -14.81 29.30 -24.78
#